data_AF-A0A2N6AFZ7-F1
#
_entry.id   AF-A0A2N6AFZ7-F1
#
_cell.length_a   1.000
_cell.length_b   1.000
_cell.length_c   1.000
_cell.angle_alpha   90.00
_cell.angle_beta   90.00
_cell.angle_gamma   90.00
#
_symmetry.space_group_name_H-M   'P 1'
#
loop_
_entity.id
_entity.type
_entity.pdbx_description
1 polymer ?
#
loop_
_entity_poly.entity_id
_entity_poly.type
_entity_poly.pdbx_seq_one_letter_code
_entity_poly.pdbx_strand_id
1 'polypeptide(L)' 'MKEKERLDRINQLARKQKSEGLSEEEKKEQKILREEYLKAFRKQFRQQLDSIRIVDEKDKNKGMN' A
#
# COMPACT_ATOMS: atom_id res chain seq x y z
N MET A 1 -13.27 -7.48 6.72
CA MET A 1 -12.62 -7.54 5.39
C MET A 1 -11.13 -7.59 5.58
N LYS A 2 -10.49 -8.66 5.12
CA LYS A 2 -9.03 -8.80 5.15
C LYS A 2 -8.41 -7.85 4.12
N GLU A 3 -7.21 -7.36 4.38
CA GLU A 3 -6.49 -6.42 3.50
C GLU A 3 -6.28 -6.99 2.08
N LYS A 4 -6.06 -8.30 2.01
CA LYS A 4 -5.97 -9.06 0.75
C LYS A 4 -7.28 -9.04 -0.05
N GLU A 5 -8.43 -9.20 0.60
CA GLU A 5 -9.74 -9.18 -0.06
C GLU A 5 -10.03 -7.81 -0.70
N ARG A 6 -9.64 -6.72 -0.02
CA ARG A 6 -9.76 -5.36 -0.58
C ARG A 6 -8.87 -5.18 -1.79
N LEU A 7 -7.62 -5.66 -1.74
CA LEU A 7 -6.68 -5.57 -2.84
C LEU A 7 -7.16 -6.35 -4.07
N ASP A 8 -7.66 -7.57 -3.84
CA ASP A 8 -8.23 -8.42 -4.88
C ASP A 8 -9.44 -7.75 -5.54
N ARG A 9 -10.30 -7.10 -4.74
CA ARG A 9 -11.44 -6.33 -5.24
C ARG A 9 -11.01 -5.11 -6.07
N ILE A 10 -10.01 -4.34 -5.60
CA ILE A 10 -9.43 -3.22 -6.38
C ILE A 10 -8.90 -3.72 -7.72
N ASN A 11 -8.21 -4.86 -7.75
CA ASN A 11 -7.67 -5.45 -8.97
C ASN A 11 -8.77 -5.94 -9.93
N GLN A 12 -9.84 -6.54 -9.41
CA GLN A 12 -11.01 -6.92 -10.21
C GLN A 12 -11.65 -5.69 -10.88
N LEU A 13 -11.91 -4.64 -10.10
CA LEU A 13 -12.47 -3.38 -10.60
C LEU A 13 -11.53 -2.73 -11.63
N ALA A 14 -10.21 -2.75 -11.40
CA ALA A 14 -9.24 -2.22 -12.35
C ALA A 14 -9.18 -3.02 -13.67
N ARG A 15 -9.36 -4.34 -13.63
CA ARG A 15 -9.46 -5.17 -14.84
C ARG A 15 -10.73 -4.87 -15.61
N LYS A 16 -11.87 -4.80 -14.90
CA LYS A 16 -13.18 -4.45 -15.49
C LYS A 16 -13.17 -3.06 -16.13
N GLN A 17 -12.54 -2.09 -15.48
CA GLN A 17 -12.34 -0.75 -16.03
C GLN A 17 -11.60 -0.74 -17.36
N LYS A 18 -10.62 -1.64 -17.55
CA LYS A 18 -9.83 -1.74 -18.78
C LYS A 18 -10.56 -2.48 -19.91
N SER A 19 -11.43 -3.43 -19.60
CA SER A 19 -12.14 -4.24 -20.60
C SER A 19 -13.46 -3.59 -21.03
N GLU A 20 -14.33 -3.28 -20.08
CA GLU A 20 -15.74 -2.93 -20.31
C GLU A 20 -16.06 -1.51 -19.81
N GLY A 21 -15.20 -0.96 -18.95
CA GLY A 21 -15.48 0.24 -18.19
C GLY A 21 -16.10 -0.09 -16.82
N LEU A 22 -16.18 0.92 -15.96
CA LEU A 22 -16.82 0.81 -14.64
C LEU A 22 -18.12 1.60 -14.64
N SER A 23 -19.14 1.06 -13.98
CA SER A 23 -20.33 1.84 -13.63
C SER A 23 -19.98 2.94 -12.62
N GLU A 24 -20.83 3.95 -12.49
CA GLU A 24 -20.62 5.02 -11.51
C GLU A 24 -20.58 4.50 -10.06
N GLU A 25 -21.32 3.43 -9.75
CA GLU A 25 -21.29 2.77 -8.44
C GLU A 25 -19.96 2.07 -8.21
N GLU A 26 -19.46 1.35 -9.21
CA GLU A 26 -18.19 0.65 -9.15
C GLU A 26 -17.00 1.61 -9.08
N LYS A 27 -17.08 2.78 -9.74
CA LYS A 27 -16.08 3.85 -9.60
C LYS A 27 -16.05 4.39 -8.17
N LYS A 28 -17.21 4.59 -7.54
CA LYS A 28 -17.29 5.01 -6.13
C LYS A 28 -16.69 3.94 -5.22
N GLU A 29 -17.04 2.68 -5.43
CA GLU A 29 -16.47 1.54 -4.68
C GLU A 29 -14.94 1.51 -4.82
N GLN A 30 -14.42 1.57 -6.06
CA GLN A 30 -13.00 1.56 -6.34
C GLN A 30 -12.27 2.73 -5.67
N LYS A 31 -12.88 3.92 -5.66
CA LYS A 31 -12.32 5.12 -5.01
C LYS A 31 -12.23 4.94 -3.49
N ILE A 32 -13.31 4.49 -2.85
CA ILE A 32 -13.35 4.24 -1.41
C ILE A 32 -12.29 3.20 -1.02
N LEU A 33 -12.22 2.08 -1.76
CA LEU A 33 -11.24 1.03 -1.50
C LEU A 33 -9.80 1.53 -1.67
N ARG A 34 -9.52 2.34 -2.69
CA ARG A 34 -8.20 2.95 -2.88
C ARG A 34 -7.82 3.91 -1.77
N GLU A 35 -8.76 4.73 -1.31
CA GLU A 35 -8.50 5.68 -0.21
C GLU A 35 -8.20 4.97 1.10
N GLU A 36 -8.95 3.91 1.43
CA GLU A 36 -8.67 3.07 2.60
C GLU A 36 -7.29 2.40 2.50
N TYR A 37 -6.98 1.82 1.34
CA TYR A 37 -5.68 1.19 1.10
C TYR A 37 -4.53 2.21 1.24
N LEU A 38 -4.66 3.38 0.63
CA LEU A 38 -3.62 4.43 0.73
C LEU A 38 -3.45 4.96 2.15
N LYS A 39 -4.52 5.06 2.94
CA LYS A 39 -4.41 5.43 4.36
C LYS A 39 -3.61 4.40 5.15
N ALA A 40 -3.93 3.12 4.99
CA ALA A 40 -3.21 2.02 5.64
C ALA A 40 -1.74 1.99 5.19
N PHE A 41 -1.52 2.05 3.87
CA PHE A 41 -0.19 2.07 3.27
C PHE A 41 0.65 3.26 3.76
N ARG A 42 0.11 4.48 3.78
CA ARG A 42 0.83 5.67 4.28
C ARG A 42 1.20 5.55 5.76
N LYS A 43 0.36 4.92 6.57
CA LYS A 43 0.67 4.66 7.99
C LYS A 43 1.84 3.69 8.12
N GLN A 44 1.78 2.56 7.41
CA GLN A 44 2.85 1.57 7.39
C GLN A 44 4.15 2.16 6.80
N PHE A 45 4.06 2.93 5.72
CA PHE A 45 5.22 3.53 5.05
C PHE A 45 5.92 4.57 5.94
N ARG A 46 5.17 5.38 6.70
CA ARG A 46 5.77 6.28 7.71
C ARG A 46 6.53 5.49 8.79
N GLN A 47 5.93 4.42 9.32
CA GLN A 47 6.62 3.55 10.28
C GLN A 47 7.90 2.95 9.70
N GLN A 48 7.88 2.57 8.41
CA GLN A 48 9.09 2.11 7.72
C GLN A 48 10.14 3.23 7.60
N LEU A 49 9.75 4.45 7.21
CA LEU A 49 10.68 5.58 7.15
C LEU A 49 11.29 5.92 8.52
N ASP A 50 10.50 5.89 9.58
CA ASP A 50 10.99 6.11 10.94
C ASP A 50 11.98 5.02 11.39
N SER A 51 11.87 3.81 10.81
CA SER A 51 12.81 2.71 11.05
C SER A 51 14.09 2.80 10.21
N ILE A 52 14.15 3.69 9.20
CA ILE A 52 15.36 3.90 8.41
C ILE A 52 16.38 4.60 9.31
N ARG A 53 17.34 3.82 9.81
CA ARG A 53 18.57 4.36 10.41
C ARG A 53 19.60 4.60 9.32
N ILE A 54 20.15 5.80 9.29
CA ILE A 54 21.36 6.10 8.55
C ILE A 54 22.48 5.36 9.27
N VAL A 55 23.03 4.32 8.64
CA VAL A 55 24.18 3.58 9.16
C VAL A 55 25.41 4.27 8.60
N ASP A 56 26.09 5.06 9.43
CA ASP A 56 27.41 5.60 9.07
C ASP A 56 28.40 4.43 8.93
N GLU A 57 29.30 4.49 7.95
CA GLU A 57 30.27 3.42 7.70
C GLU A 57 31.17 3.12 8.92
N LYS A 58 31.27 4.04 9.88
CA LYS A 58 31.96 3.84 11.17
C LYS A 58 31.28 2.84 12.09
N ASP A 59 29.97 2.60 11.97
CA ASP A 59 29.24 1.63 12.81
C ASP A 59 29.40 0.18 12.34
N LYS A 60 29.90 -0.05 11.11
CA LYS A 60 30.15 -1.41 10.60
C LYS A 60 31.26 -2.15 11.37
N ASN A 61 32.10 -1.45 12.15
CA ASN A 61 33.29 -2.02 12.78
C ASN A 61 33.20 -2.21 14.30
N LYS A 62 31.99 -2.18 14.89
CA LYS A 62 31.81 -2.33 16.34
C LYS A 62 31.06 -3.61 16.77
N GLY A 63 30.88 -4.56 15.85
CA GLY A 63 30.22 -5.84 16.10
C GLY A 63 31.14 -7.06 16.18
N MET A 64 32.47 -6.85 16.18
CA MET A 64 33.46 -7.92 16.39
C MET A 64 34.34 -7.55 17.58
N ASN A 65 33.82 -7.75 18.79
CA ASN A 65 34.64 -8.06 19.97
C ASN A 65 33.78 -8.86 20.96
#